data_AF-K1T759-F1
#
_entry.id   AF-K1T759-F1
#
_cell.length_a   1.000
_cell.length_b   1.000
_cell.length_c   1.000
_cell.angle_alpha   90.00
_cell.angle_beta   90.00
_cell.angle_gamma   90.00
#
_symmetry.space_group_name_H-M   'P 1'
#
loop_
_entity.id
_entity.type
_entity.pdbx_description
1 polymer ?
#
loop_
_entity_poly.entity_id
_entity_poly.type
_entity_poly.pdbx_seq_one_letter_code
_entity_poly.pdbx_strand_id
1 'polypeptide(L)'
;ALATLLLDECVRLYGGSPGDDTTVGVIKIREREQVNLMIGPPSDPKDLNKMMTLFFSKEGKHIVCGGTTSTLTGQFLGKPVIPCLDYISPDIPPMATIEGVDIVTEGVITISKVLDYAKDYLGENKLYDDWTILQDGASCIARMLFEDATDINFYVGRAVNAAHQNPNLPITFNIKIAAC
;
A
#
# COMPACT_ATOMS: atom_id res chain seq x y z
N ALA A 1 12.20 6.92 -10.51
CA ALA A 1 12.46 5.92 -11.57
C ALA A 1 13.27 6.47 -12.76
N LEU A 2 12.65 7.18 -13.73
CA LEU A 2 13.27 7.44 -15.04
C LEU A 2 14.53 8.32 -15.00
N ALA A 3 14.56 9.36 -14.15
CA ALA A 3 15.74 10.22 -14.04
C ALA A 3 16.98 9.42 -13.57
N THR A 4 16.79 8.54 -12.60
CA THR A 4 17.82 7.64 -12.09
C THR A 4 18.31 6.69 -13.17
N LEU A 5 17.40 6.03 -13.90
CA LEU A 5 17.77 5.13 -15.01
C LEU A 5 18.62 5.83 -16.09
N LEU A 6 18.26 7.07 -16.44
CA LEU A 6 19.02 7.86 -17.40
C LEU A 6 20.40 8.26 -16.86
N LEU A 7 20.47 8.67 -15.59
CA LEU A 7 21.73 9.01 -14.93
C LEU A 7 22.66 7.79 -14.81
N ASP A 8 22.13 6.64 -14.42
CA ASP A 8 22.90 5.39 -14.30
C ASP A 8 23.47 4.97 -15.65
N GLU A 9 22.70 5.13 -16.73
CA GLU A 9 23.18 4.87 -18.08
C GLU A 9 24.29 5.85 -18.50
N CYS A 10 24.18 7.13 -18.14
CA CYS A 10 25.26 8.10 -18.35
C CYS A 10 26.53 7.73 -17.57
N VAL A 11 26.41 7.34 -16.30
CA VAL A 11 27.52 6.87 -15.46
C VAL A 11 28.20 5.64 -16.08
N ARG A 12 27.39 4.70 -16.59
CA ARG A 12 27.89 3.51 -17.29
C ARG A 12 28.68 3.87 -18.55
N LEU A 13 28.18 4.80 -19.35
CA LEU A 13 28.85 5.28 -20.57
C LEU A 13 30.16 6.03 -20.28
N TYR A 14 30.27 6.70 -19.13
CA TYR A 14 31.51 7.31 -18.67
C TYR A 14 32.47 6.34 -17.95
N GLY A 15 32.15 5.05 -17.91
CA GLY A 15 33.02 4.04 -17.29
C GLY A 15 33.10 4.16 -15.76
N GLY A 16 32.04 4.64 -15.12
CA GLY A 16 31.95 4.77 -13.66
C GLY A 16 32.83 5.88 -13.06
N SER A 17 33.42 6.73 -13.91
CA SER A 17 34.21 7.89 -13.52
C SER A 17 33.55 9.17 -14.04
N PRO A 18 33.73 10.33 -13.38
CA PRO A 18 33.26 11.60 -13.91
C PRO A 18 33.87 11.85 -15.29
N GLY A 19 33.01 11.97 -16.30
CA GLY A 19 33.37 12.37 -17.67
C GLY A 19 33.14 13.87 -17.84
N ASP A 20 32.02 14.22 -18.48
CA ASP A 20 31.54 15.60 -18.67
C ASP A 20 30.30 15.89 -17.79
N ASP A 21 29.93 17.15 -17.61
CA ASP A 21 28.80 17.58 -16.79
C ASP A 21 27.48 17.03 -17.38
N THR A 22 26.75 16.23 -16.59
CA THR A 22 25.48 15.62 -17.01
C THR A 22 24.36 16.04 -16.08
N THR A 23 23.34 16.68 -16.65
CA THR A 23 22.10 17.03 -15.92
C THR A 23 20.92 16.36 -16.59
N VAL A 24 20.13 15.63 -15.80
CA VAL A 24 18.90 14.96 -16.27
C VAL A 24 17.69 15.62 -15.60
N GLY A 25 16.74 16.07 -16.42
CA GLY A 25 15.43 16.55 -15.97
C GLY A 25 14.33 15.69 -16.58
N VAL A 26 13.41 15.20 -15.75
CA VAL A 26 12.26 14.41 -16.20
C VAL A 26 10.97 15.06 -15.75
N ILE A 27 10.03 15.23 -16.68
CA ILE A 27 8.66 15.70 -16.41
C ILE A 27 7.71 14.57 -16.79
N LYS A 28 6.94 14.06 -15.81
CA LYS A 28 5.90 13.05 -16.02
C LYS A 28 4.53 13.72 -15.93
N ILE A 29 3.89 13.90 -17.08
CA ILE A 29 2.49 14.38 -17.17
C ILE A 29 1.57 13.17 -17.01
N ARG A 30 0.56 13.27 -16.15
CA ARG A 30 -0.40 12.20 -15.88
C ARG A 30 -1.78 12.77 -15.59
N GLU A 31 -2.81 11.97 -15.82
CA GLU A 31 -4.17 12.27 -15.36
C GLU A 31 -4.27 12.12 -13.84
N ARG A 32 -5.33 12.68 -13.27
CA ARG A 32 -5.60 12.56 -11.83
C ARG A 32 -5.96 11.11 -11.50
N GLU A 33 -5.30 10.55 -10.50
CA GLU A 33 -5.49 9.18 -10.07
C GLU A 33 -5.71 9.13 -8.55
N GLN A 34 -6.97 8.95 -8.15
CA GLN A 34 -7.35 8.85 -6.74
C GLN A 34 -7.17 7.42 -6.24
N VAL A 35 -6.58 7.28 -5.06
CA VAL A 35 -6.43 5.99 -4.38
C VAL A 35 -7.05 6.08 -2.98
N ASN A 36 -8.00 5.19 -2.72
CA ASN A 36 -8.73 5.10 -1.45
C ASN A 36 -8.24 3.87 -0.70
N LEU A 37 -7.71 4.05 0.51
CA LEU A 37 -7.16 2.96 1.32
C LEU A 37 -7.89 2.85 2.65
N MET A 38 -8.54 1.71 2.88
CA MET A 38 -9.27 1.41 4.11
C MET A 38 -8.52 0.41 5.00
N ILE A 39 -8.29 0.79 6.27
CA ILE A 39 -7.61 -0.03 7.28
C ILE A 39 -8.50 -0.20 8.49
N GLY A 40 -9.04 -1.39 8.67
CA GLY A 40 -9.86 -1.73 9.84
C GLY A 40 -11.29 -1.16 9.78
N PRO A 41 -12.24 -1.77 10.50
CA PRO A 41 -13.61 -1.25 10.62
C PRO A 41 -13.72 -0.13 11.66
N PRO A 42 -14.80 0.67 11.63
CA PRO A 42 -15.05 1.70 12.64
C PRO A 42 -15.24 1.08 14.03
N SER A 43 -14.98 1.86 15.08
CA SER A 43 -15.12 1.40 16.47
C SER A 43 -16.57 1.11 16.86
N ASP A 44 -17.52 1.89 16.33
CA ASP A 44 -18.96 1.62 16.46
C ASP A 44 -19.44 0.87 15.20
N PRO A 45 -19.95 -0.37 15.34
CA PRO A 45 -20.52 -1.12 14.22
C PRO A 45 -21.64 -0.39 13.47
N LYS A 46 -22.35 0.56 14.10
CA LYS A 46 -23.41 1.36 13.46
C LYS A 46 -22.86 2.28 12.37
N ASP A 47 -21.59 2.68 12.48
CA ASP A 47 -20.93 3.53 11.49
C ASP A 47 -20.39 2.75 10.29
N LEU A 48 -20.46 1.40 10.30
CA LEU A 48 -19.90 0.57 9.24
C LEU A 48 -20.47 0.91 7.87
N ASN A 49 -21.80 0.96 7.74
CA ASN A 49 -22.44 1.29 6.46
C ASN A 49 -22.08 2.69 5.98
N LYS A 50 -21.95 3.65 6.90
CA LYS A 50 -21.54 5.02 6.56
C LYS A 50 -20.11 5.06 6.03
N MET A 51 -19.17 4.39 6.71
CA MET A 51 -17.78 4.31 6.29
C MET A 51 -17.62 3.62 4.93
N MET A 52 -18.30 2.48 4.73
CA MET A 52 -18.27 1.74 3.46
C MET A 52 -18.89 2.54 2.32
N THR A 53 -20.03 3.19 2.56
CA THR A 53 -20.69 4.04 1.56
C THR A 53 -19.79 5.20 1.16
N LEU A 54 -19.15 5.86 2.14
CA LEU A 54 -18.23 6.96 1.84
C LEU A 54 -17.00 6.46 1.07
N PHE A 55 -16.43 5.33 1.48
CA PHE A 55 -15.28 4.70 0.82
C PHE A 55 -15.57 4.41 -0.65
N PHE A 56 -16.63 3.65 -0.95
CA PHE A 56 -17.00 3.27 -2.32
C PHE A 56 -17.68 4.36 -3.14
N SER A 57 -18.07 5.48 -2.52
CA SER A 57 -18.55 6.66 -3.26
C SER A 57 -17.42 7.49 -3.86
N LYS A 58 -16.17 7.24 -3.45
CA LYS A 58 -15.01 7.90 -4.05
C LYS A 58 -14.67 7.24 -5.38
N GLU A 59 -14.28 8.09 -6.33
CA GLU A 59 -13.74 7.62 -7.59
C GLU A 59 -12.30 7.08 -7.39
N GLY A 60 -11.82 6.37 -8.40
CA GLY A 60 -10.47 5.83 -8.42
C GLY A 60 -10.36 4.43 -7.79
N LYS A 61 -9.13 4.09 -7.41
CA LYS A 61 -8.78 2.74 -6.94
C LYS A 61 -9.14 2.55 -5.47
N HIS A 62 -9.48 1.32 -5.10
CA HIS A 62 -9.90 0.93 -3.76
C HIS A 62 -9.01 -0.19 -3.21
N ILE A 63 -8.36 0.09 -2.08
CA ILE A 63 -7.50 -0.83 -1.35
C ILE A 63 -8.16 -1.13 0.00
N VAL A 64 -8.31 -2.41 0.33
CA VAL A 64 -8.89 -2.86 1.61
C VAL A 64 -7.89 -3.73 2.37
N CYS A 65 -7.54 -3.30 3.58
CA CYS A 65 -6.56 -3.96 4.42
C CYS A 65 -7.18 -4.52 5.72
N GLY A 66 -6.95 -5.82 5.95
CA GLY A 66 -7.27 -6.54 7.18
C GLY A 66 -8.41 -7.55 7.04
N GLY A 67 -8.23 -8.75 7.60
CA GLY A 67 -9.19 -9.85 7.48
C GLY A 67 -10.63 -9.52 7.92
N THR A 68 -10.81 -8.81 9.04
CA THR A 68 -12.15 -8.35 9.45
C THR A 68 -12.71 -7.32 8.47
N THR A 69 -11.88 -6.37 8.03
CA THR A 69 -12.28 -5.32 7.09
C THR A 69 -12.70 -5.92 5.74
N SER A 70 -11.93 -6.86 5.20
CA SER A 70 -12.21 -7.53 3.93
C SER A 70 -13.48 -8.37 4.01
N THR A 71 -13.70 -9.08 5.13
CA THR A 71 -14.93 -9.84 5.37
C THR A 71 -16.16 -8.92 5.37
N LEU A 72 -16.11 -7.81 6.12
CA LEU A 72 -17.21 -6.83 6.16
C LEU A 72 -17.41 -6.13 4.81
N THR A 73 -16.33 -5.90 4.07
CA THR A 73 -16.39 -5.35 2.70
C THR A 73 -17.11 -6.30 1.76
N GLY A 74 -16.76 -7.59 1.76
CA GLY A 74 -17.43 -8.60 0.95
C GLY A 74 -18.92 -8.71 1.27
N GLN A 75 -19.28 -8.65 2.55
CA GLN A 75 -20.68 -8.59 2.99
C GLN A 75 -21.41 -7.35 2.47
N PHE A 76 -20.78 -6.18 2.54
CA PHE A 76 -21.35 -4.92 2.05
C PHE A 76 -21.58 -4.93 0.54
N LEU A 77 -20.65 -5.48 -0.23
CA LEU A 77 -20.75 -5.59 -1.69
C LEU A 77 -21.59 -6.77 -2.17
N GLY A 78 -21.92 -7.72 -1.28
CA GLY A 78 -22.54 -9.00 -1.65
C GLY A 78 -21.62 -9.89 -2.49
N LYS A 79 -20.30 -9.79 -2.28
CA LYS A 79 -19.25 -10.48 -3.04
C LYS A 79 -18.38 -11.34 -2.11
N PRO A 80 -17.97 -12.55 -2.51
CA PRO A 80 -17.11 -13.39 -1.68
C PRO A 80 -15.70 -12.82 -1.60
N VAL A 81 -15.04 -13.06 -0.46
CA VAL A 81 -13.59 -12.84 -0.31
C VAL A 81 -12.89 -14.12 -0.74
N ILE A 82 -12.08 -14.06 -1.79
CA ILE A 82 -11.39 -15.23 -2.36
C ILE A 82 -9.89 -15.09 -2.05
N PRO A 83 -9.33 -15.90 -1.14
CA PRO A 83 -7.90 -15.88 -0.85
C PRO A 83 -7.07 -16.28 -2.08
N CYS A 84 -5.97 -15.58 -2.32
CA CYS A 84 -4.96 -15.98 -3.30
C CYS A 84 -4.03 -17.01 -2.64
N LEU A 85 -3.73 -18.10 -3.34
CA LEU A 85 -2.86 -19.16 -2.82
C LEU A 85 -1.36 -18.89 -3.04
N ASP A 86 -1.02 -17.77 -3.69
CA ASP A 86 0.35 -17.42 -4.02
C ASP A 86 1.04 -16.72 -2.83
N TYR A 87 2.02 -17.42 -2.25
CA TYR A 87 2.89 -16.89 -1.20
C TYR A 87 4.18 -16.38 -1.83
N ILE A 88 4.20 -15.09 -2.16
CA ILE A 88 5.32 -14.44 -2.87
C ILE A 88 6.48 -14.13 -1.91
N SER A 89 6.16 -13.73 -0.67
CA SER A 89 7.14 -13.42 0.36
C SER A 89 6.76 -14.11 1.66
N PRO A 90 7.72 -14.69 2.40
CA PRO A 90 7.43 -15.33 3.69
C PRO A 90 6.98 -14.33 4.76
N ASP A 91 7.39 -13.06 4.63
CA ASP A 91 7.11 -12.02 5.64
C ASP A 91 5.82 -11.25 5.36
N ILE A 92 5.28 -11.36 4.13
CA ILE A 92 4.05 -10.67 3.72
C ILE A 92 2.94 -11.69 3.52
N PRO A 93 1.84 -11.60 4.28
CA PRO A 93 0.71 -12.52 4.12
C PRO A 93 0.13 -12.49 2.70
N PRO A 94 -0.54 -13.58 2.28
CA PRO A 94 -1.15 -13.66 0.97
C PRO A 94 -2.27 -12.63 0.82
N MET A 95 -2.52 -12.24 -0.42
CA MET A 95 -3.63 -11.36 -0.78
C MET A 95 -4.95 -12.12 -0.87
N ALA A 96 -6.03 -11.37 -1.06
CA ALA A 96 -7.31 -11.89 -1.47
C ALA A 96 -7.86 -11.05 -2.63
N THR A 97 -8.98 -11.49 -3.20
CA THR A 97 -9.74 -10.74 -4.20
C THR A 97 -11.18 -10.59 -3.75
N ILE A 98 -11.75 -9.42 -4.05
CA ILE A 98 -13.17 -9.11 -3.91
C ILE A 98 -13.54 -8.33 -5.18
N GLU A 99 -14.59 -8.75 -5.88
CA GLU A 99 -15.05 -8.02 -7.07
C GLU A 99 -15.42 -6.58 -6.69
N GLY A 100 -14.85 -5.60 -7.40
CA GLY A 100 -15.02 -4.17 -7.10
C GLY A 100 -13.98 -3.59 -6.14
N VAL A 101 -12.93 -4.34 -5.76
CA VAL A 101 -11.79 -3.85 -4.98
C VAL A 101 -10.49 -4.17 -5.71
N ASP A 102 -9.61 -3.19 -5.89
CA ASP A 102 -8.36 -3.35 -6.65
C ASP A 102 -7.33 -4.20 -5.91
N ILE A 103 -7.20 -3.98 -4.58
CA ILE A 103 -6.26 -4.72 -3.74
C ILE A 103 -6.93 -5.09 -2.42
N VAL A 104 -6.88 -6.37 -2.06
CA VAL A 104 -7.28 -6.85 -0.74
C VAL A 104 -6.10 -7.56 -0.08
N THR A 105 -5.68 -7.04 1.06
CA THR A 105 -4.51 -7.58 1.80
C THR A 105 -4.85 -7.81 3.26
N GLU A 106 -3.90 -8.42 3.96
CA GLU A 106 -3.87 -8.33 5.40
C GLU A 106 -3.69 -6.89 5.90
N GLY A 107 -3.94 -6.72 7.20
CA GLY A 107 -4.01 -5.41 7.82
C GLY A 107 -2.63 -4.89 8.15
N VAL A 108 -2.24 -5.07 9.40
CA VAL A 108 -1.18 -4.25 9.97
C VAL A 108 0.21 -4.70 9.54
N ILE A 109 0.43 -6.00 9.29
CA ILE A 109 1.73 -6.51 8.82
C ILE A 109 2.08 -5.89 7.45
N THR A 110 1.15 -5.96 6.50
CA THR A 110 1.32 -5.41 5.15
C THR A 110 1.55 -3.90 5.19
N ILE A 111 0.72 -3.15 5.93
CA ILE A 111 0.86 -1.68 6.03
C ILE A 111 2.15 -1.26 6.73
N SER A 112 2.63 -2.01 7.74
CA SER A 112 3.93 -1.75 8.35
C SER A 112 5.06 -1.83 7.32
N LYS A 113 5.04 -2.84 6.45
CA LYS A 113 6.03 -2.94 5.38
C LYS A 113 5.93 -1.80 4.37
N VAL A 114 4.72 -1.37 4.02
CA VAL A 114 4.50 -0.17 3.17
C VAL A 114 5.10 1.09 3.81
N LEU A 115 4.96 1.24 5.13
CA LEU A 115 5.57 2.35 5.87
C LEU A 115 7.10 2.27 5.85
N ASP A 116 7.68 1.07 5.96
CA ASP A 116 9.12 0.89 5.85
C ASP A 116 9.63 1.26 4.45
N TYR A 117 8.90 0.85 3.39
CA TYR A 117 9.17 1.29 2.02
C TYR A 117 9.09 2.81 1.88
N ALA A 118 8.07 3.46 2.46
CA ALA A 118 7.92 4.92 2.39
C ALA A 118 9.09 5.65 3.06
N LYS A 119 9.53 5.17 4.23
CA LYS A 119 10.68 5.76 4.96
C LYS A 119 11.98 5.58 4.20
N ASP A 120 12.22 4.40 3.65
CA ASP A 120 13.40 4.13 2.85
C ASP A 120 13.39 4.94 1.54
N TYR A 121 12.23 5.05 0.87
CA TYR A 121 12.05 5.85 -0.35
C TYR A 121 12.42 7.33 -0.17
N LEU A 122 12.12 7.90 1.01
CA LEU A 122 12.52 9.26 1.38
C LEU A 122 13.99 9.38 1.82
N GLY A 123 14.63 8.25 2.14
CA GLY A 123 16.00 8.16 2.61
C GLY A 123 16.95 7.68 1.52
N GLU A 124 17.57 6.52 1.73
CA GLU A 124 18.58 5.96 0.83
C GLU A 124 17.99 5.23 -0.38
N ASN A 125 16.67 4.98 -0.37
CA ASN A 125 15.92 4.29 -1.43
C ASN A 125 16.51 2.92 -1.81
N LYS A 126 17.01 2.17 -0.80
CA LYS A 126 17.64 0.85 -0.96
C LYS A 126 16.65 -0.24 -1.33
N LEU A 127 15.39 -0.11 -0.91
CA LEU A 127 14.32 -1.07 -1.11
C LEU A 127 13.53 -0.82 -2.40
N TYR A 128 13.98 0.11 -3.24
CA TYR A 128 13.32 0.46 -4.50
C TYR A 128 13.02 -0.77 -5.37
N ASP A 129 14.01 -1.62 -5.59
CA ASP A 129 13.85 -2.82 -6.42
C ASP A 129 12.86 -3.81 -5.80
N ASP A 130 12.83 -3.93 -4.47
CA ASP A 130 11.91 -4.83 -3.77
C ASP A 130 10.45 -4.45 -4.08
N TRP A 131 10.05 -3.22 -3.76
CA TRP A 131 8.64 -2.83 -3.88
C TRP A 131 8.23 -2.52 -5.33
N THR A 132 9.18 -2.30 -6.25
CA THR A 132 8.85 -2.13 -7.68
C THR A 132 8.69 -3.45 -8.41
N ILE A 133 9.37 -4.52 -8.01
CA ILE A 133 9.37 -5.81 -8.72
C ILE A 133 8.39 -6.81 -8.09
N LEU A 134 8.39 -6.93 -6.76
CA LEU A 134 7.62 -7.96 -6.07
C LEU A 134 6.11 -7.76 -6.23
N GLN A 135 5.35 -8.84 -6.36
CA GLN A 135 3.88 -8.78 -6.53
C GLN A 135 3.11 -9.05 -5.23
N ASP A 136 3.80 -9.00 -4.08
CA ASP A 136 3.15 -9.11 -2.77
C ASP A 136 2.29 -7.89 -2.44
N GLY A 137 1.41 -8.03 -1.44
CA GLY A 137 0.46 -6.98 -1.07
C GLY A 137 1.11 -5.66 -0.67
N ALA A 138 2.27 -5.66 0.00
CA ALA A 138 2.93 -4.42 0.41
C ALA A 138 3.54 -3.72 -0.80
N SER A 139 4.17 -4.48 -1.69
CA SER A 139 4.78 -3.96 -2.91
C SER A 139 3.73 -3.42 -3.90
N CYS A 140 2.60 -4.10 -4.04
CA CYS A 140 1.46 -3.62 -4.83
C CYS A 140 0.86 -2.32 -4.28
N ILE A 141 0.67 -2.23 -2.96
CA ILE A 141 0.19 -0.99 -2.32
C ILE A 141 1.23 0.13 -2.50
N ALA A 142 2.51 -0.13 -2.28
CA ALA A 142 3.58 0.86 -2.43
C ALA A 142 3.61 1.44 -3.85
N ARG A 143 3.55 0.61 -4.90
CA ARG A 143 3.44 1.10 -6.28
C ARG A 143 2.21 1.99 -6.49
N MET A 144 1.05 1.54 -6.02
CA MET A 144 -0.19 2.29 -6.20
C MET A 144 -0.16 3.64 -5.47
N LEU A 145 0.46 3.71 -4.28
CA LEU A 145 0.55 4.95 -3.51
C LEU A 145 1.68 5.88 -3.96
N PHE A 146 2.85 5.35 -4.34
CA PHE A 146 4.04 6.15 -4.62
C PHE A 146 4.18 6.53 -6.10
N GLU A 147 3.77 5.64 -7.00
CA GLU A 147 3.98 5.81 -8.44
C GLU A 147 2.72 6.20 -9.20
N ASP A 148 1.54 5.74 -8.77
CA ASP A 148 0.27 6.00 -9.46
C ASP A 148 -0.46 7.22 -8.87
N ALA A 149 -0.72 7.20 -7.55
CA ALA A 149 -1.61 8.14 -6.89
C ALA A 149 -1.21 9.61 -7.05
N THR A 150 -2.20 10.45 -7.36
CA THR A 150 -2.11 11.92 -7.23
C THR A 150 -2.81 12.41 -5.96
N ASP A 151 -3.81 11.67 -5.50
CA ASP A 151 -4.58 11.95 -4.29
C ASP A 151 -4.77 10.64 -3.51
N ILE A 152 -4.56 10.68 -2.20
CA ILE A 152 -4.72 9.51 -1.34
C ILE A 152 -5.75 9.82 -0.25
N ASN A 153 -6.80 9.01 -0.17
CA ASN A 153 -7.81 9.09 0.88
C ASN A 153 -7.66 7.91 1.84
N PHE A 154 -7.36 8.20 3.10
CA PHE A 154 -7.27 7.17 4.14
C PHE A 154 -8.58 7.04 4.92
N TYR A 155 -9.02 5.79 5.08
CA TYR A 155 -10.20 5.39 5.85
C TYR A 155 -9.76 4.50 7.00
N VAL A 156 -9.47 5.11 8.15
CA VAL A 156 -8.83 4.41 9.28
C VAL A 156 -9.85 4.06 10.35
N GLY A 157 -10.13 2.76 10.47
CA GLY A 157 -11.00 2.18 11.47
C GLY A 157 -10.32 2.00 12.83
N ARG A 158 -11.01 2.45 13.89
CA ARG A 158 -10.50 2.41 15.27
C ARG A 158 -11.00 1.21 16.09
N ALA A 159 -11.64 0.22 15.46
CA ALA A 159 -12.01 -0.99 16.17
C ALA A 159 -10.78 -1.67 16.81
N VAL A 160 -10.95 -2.09 18.05
CA VAL A 160 -9.96 -2.88 18.79
C VAL A 160 -10.02 -4.31 18.27
N ASN A 161 -8.88 -4.85 17.84
CA ASN A 161 -8.80 -6.23 17.38
C ASN A 161 -8.22 -7.11 18.50
N ALA A 162 -9.00 -8.09 18.97
CA ALA A 162 -8.60 -8.98 20.07
C ALA A 162 -7.37 -9.84 19.72
N ALA A 163 -7.18 -10.19 18.44
CA ALA A 163 -6.01 -10.95 17.97
C ALA A 163 -4.68 -10.18 18.11
N HIS A 164 -4.73 -8.84 18.22
CA HIS A 164 -3.56 -7.98 18.38
C HIS A 164 -3.20 -7.70 19.85
N GLN A 165 -3.93 -8.26 20.81
CA GLN A 165 -3.63 -8.18 22.25
C GLN A 165 -2.63 -9.27 22.70
N ASN A 166 -2.10 -10.09 21.79
CA ASN A 166 -1.17 -11.16 22.13
C ASN A 166 0.23 -10.58 22.49
N PRO A 167 0.68 -10.68 23.76
CA PRO A 167 1.97 -10.12 24.20
C PRO A 167 3.19 -10.79 23.55
N ASN A 168 3.00 -11.96 22.92
CA ASN A 168 4.06 -12.73 22.27
C ASN A 168 4.27 -12.36 20.80
N LEU A 169 3.49 -11.43 20.25
CA LEU A 169 3.73 -10.89 18.92
C LEU A 169 4.76 -9.75 19.04
N PRO A 170 5.86 -9.76 18.25
CA PRO A 170 6.96 -8.79 18.34
C PRO A 170 6.56 -7.47 17.69
N ILE A 171 5.44 -6.88 18.11
CA ILE A 171 4.87 -5.73 17.41
C ILE A 171 4.44 -4.64 18.37
N THR A 172 5.29 -3.62 18.49
CA THR A 172 5.01 -2.34 19.12
C THR A 172 4.08 -1.51 18.22
N PHE A 173 2.78 -1.79 18.25
CA PHE A 173 1.80 -1.12 17.40
C PHE A 173 1.32 0.23 17.96
N ASN A 174 2.07 1.30 17.66
CA ASN A 174 1.57 2.68 17.69
C ASN A 174 1.09 3.18 16.30
N ILE A 175 0.91 2.28 15.33
CA ILE A 175 0.71 2.65 13.91
C ILE A 175 -0.71 3.16 13.60
N LYS A 176 -1.75 2.77 14.36
CA LYS A 176 -3.11 3.28 14.14
C LYS A 176 -3.30 4.77 14.49
N ILE A 177 -2.40 5.35 15.29
CA ILE A 177 -2.52 6.74 15.79
C ILE A 177 -1.44 7.65 15.20
N ALA A 178 -0.27 7.13 14.84
CA ALA A 178 0.82 7.94 14.31
C ALA A 178 0.64 8.41 12.85
N ALA A 179 -0.46 8.02 12.19
CA ALA A 179 -0.77 8.36 10.79
C ALA A 179 -1.98 9.32 10.64
N CYS A 180 -2.45 9.92 11.74
CA CYS A 180 -3.45 11.00 11.74
C CYS A 180 -2.84 12.31 12.24
#